data_AF-A0A947V6B9-F1
#
_entry.id   AF-A0A947V6B9-F1
#
_cell.length_a   1.000
_cell.length_b   1.000
_cell.length_c   1.000
_cell.angle_alpha   90.00
_cell.angle_beta   90.00
_cell.angle_gamma   90.00
#
_symmetry.space_group_name_H-M   'P 1'
#
loop_
_entity.id
_entity.type
_entity.pdbx_description
1 polymer ?
#
loop_
_entity_poly.entity_id
_entity_poly.type
_entity_poly.pdbx_seq_one_letter_code
_entity_poly.pdbx_strand_id
1 'polypeptide(L)'
;MNTIECPIFLPSLGDRIRIVVRYRNSWRPIFWFKLSKDGSVYLGPRLAEISEIKSGKASPIGDNQFRVQYSEGERIDNPELLTQAKLSFHGSGIVNTPGGRTSGEKIRSLNDQVLLCVTTFRHLSHFDVIDETEIKGRDVCLNCPIDESRPLWGQLWIAPSTNEHPVLHNSEAVTWQINAFFRYQGVQEIKKLTIQFVLAYGVEGSWPPYSSVLFVGEDIQ
;
A
#
# COMPACT_ATOMS: atom_id res chain seq x y z
N MET A 1 16.06 11.32 -17.19
CA MET A 1 14.74 11.99 -17.04
C MET A 1 13.85 11.02 -16.29
N ASN A 2 13.30 11.43 -15.15
CA ASN A 2 12.39 10.60 -14.37
C ASN A 2 11.00 10.68 -15.02
N THR A 3 10.45 9.53 -15.42
CA THR A 3 9.07 9.47 -15.92
C THR A 3 8.12 9.36 -14.75
N ILE A 4 7.09 10.21 -14.74
CA ILE A 4 6.07 10.26 -13.70
C ILE A 4 4.71 10.14 -14.38
N GLU A 5 3.98 9.08 -14.07
CA GLU A 5 2.61 8.88 -14.55
C GLU A 5 1.62 9.18 -13.43
N CYS A 6 0.53 9.88 -13.73
CA CYS A 6 -0.48 10.29 -12.73
C CYS A 6 -1.91 9.88 -13.16
N PRO A 7 -2.21 8.57 -13.31
CA PRO A 7 -3.55 8.16 -13.71
C PRO A 7 -4.57 8.45 -12.60
N ILE A 8 -5.80 8.81 -13.00
CA ILE A 8 -6.90 9.14 -12.10
C ILE A 8 -8.06 8.17 -12.32
N PHE A 9 -8.56 7.59 -11.22
CA PHE A 9 -9.65 6.64 -11.19
C PHE A 9 -10.79 7.17 -10.29
N LEU A 10 -12.02 6.81 -10.64
CA LEU A 10 -13.25 7.21 -9.93
C LEU A 10 -14.02 5.99 -9.41
N PRO A 11 -13.48 5.27 -8.41
CA PRO A 11 -14.15 4.12 -7.81
C PRO A 11 -15.33 4.53 -6.92
N SER A 12 -16.21 3.56 -6.65
CA SER A 12 -17.27 3.68 -5.65
C SER A 12 -16.77 3.30 -4.26
N LEU A 13 -17.41 3.86 -3.22
CA LEU A 13 -17.18 3.40 -1.85
C LEU A 13 -17.49 1.91 -1.73
N GLY A 14 -16.59 1.20 -1.06
CA GLY A 14 -16.69 -0.24 -0.85
C GLY A 14 -16.12 -1.10 -1.98
N ASP A 15 -15.75 -0.52 -3.13
CA ASP A 15 -15.02 -1.25 -4.17
C ASP A 15 -13.69 -1.76 -3.62
N ARG A 16 -13.41 -3.04 -3.88
CA ARG A 16 -12.11 -3.64 -3.60
C ARG A 16 -11.22 -3.47 -4.83
N ILE A 17 -10.36 -2.46 -4.79
CA ILE A 17 -9.40 -2.16 -5.85
C ILE A 17 -8.22 -3.12 -5.72
N ARG A 18 -7.77 -3.69 -6.84
CA ARG A 18 -6.53 -4.46 -6.92
C ARG A 18 -5.55 -3.74 -7.84
N ILE A 19 -4.34 -3.49 -7.34
CA ILE A 19 -3.24 -2.99 -8.17
C ILE A 19 -2.59 -4.19 -8.83
N VAL A 20 -2.52 -4.16 -10.15
CA VAL A 20 -2.03 -5.25 -10.98
C VAL A 20 -0.90 -4.73 -11.84
N VAL A 21 0.24 -5.43 -11.85
CA VAL A 21 1.40 -5.08 -12.67
C VAL A 21 1.69 -6.19 -13.66
N ARG A 22 2.20 -5.82 -14.83
CA ARG A 22 2.64 -6.80 -15.84
C ARG A 22 4.02 -7.31 -15.47
N TYR A 23 4.18 -8.63 -15.45
CA TYR A 23 5.48 -9.27 -15.26
C TYR A 23 5.63 -10.41 -16.27
N ARG A 24 6.59 -10.26 -17.17
CA ARG A 24 6.74 -11.12 -18.36
C ARG A 24 5.43 -11.12 -19.17
N ASN A 25 4.84 -12.29 -19.39
CA ASN A 25 3.63 -12.48 -20.21
C ASN A 25 2.34 -12.56 -19.39
N SER A 26 2.37 -12.23 -18.10
CA SER A 26 1.19 -12.37 -17.22
C SER A 26 1.01 -11.18 -16.30
N TRP A 27 -0.19 -11.07 -15.73
CA TRP A 27 -0.53 -10.05 -14.76
C TRP A 27 -0.35 -10.56 -13.33
N ARG A 28 0.15 -9.68 -12.45
CA ARG A 28 0.41 -9.97 -11.04
C ARG A 28 -0.34 -8.97 -10.17
N PRO A 29 -1.39 -9.38 -9.45
CA PRO A 29 -2.02 -8.51 -8.47
C PRO A 29 -1.08 -8.41 -7.25
N ILE A 30 -0.54 -7.22 -6.98
CA ILE A 30 0.49 -7.04 -5.94
C ILE A 30 -0.06 -6.45 -4.65
N PHE A 31 -1.13 -5.66 -4.74
CA PHE A 31 -1.68 -4.93 -3.63
C PHE A 31 -3.18 -4.77 -3.81
N TRP A 32 -3.92 -4.67 -2.72
CA TRP A 32 -5.34 -4.33 -2.77
C TRP A 32 -5.67 -3.33 -1.68
N PHE A 33 -6.70 -2.52 -1.93
CA PHE A 33 -7.29 -1.69 -0.90
C PHE A 33 -8.80 -1.50 -1.13
N LYS A 34 -9.48 -1.03 -0.10
CA LYS A 34 -10.91 -0.69 -0.11
C LYS A 34 -11.14 0.48 0.85
N LEU A 35 -11.85 1.50 0.37
CA LEU A 35 -12.36 2.57 1.21
C LEU A 35 -13.82 2.29 1.61
N SER A 36 -14.10 2.29 2.90
CA SER A 36 -15.45 2.19 3.45
C SER A 36 -16.10 3.57 3.62
N LYS A 37 -17.43 3.60 3.74
CA LYS A 37 -18.22 4.83 3.87
C LYS A 37 -17.82 5.69 5.07
N ASP A 38 -17.38 5.07 6.15
CA ASP A 38 -16.98 5.70 7.42
C ASP A 38 -15.55 6.29 7.41
N GLY A 39 -14.88 6.24 6.25
CA GLY A 39 -13.48 6.67 6.07
C GLY A 39 -12.46 5.56 6.34
N SER A 40 -12.88 4.36 6.74
CA SER A 40 -11.95 3.28 7.04
C SER A 40 -11.31 2.71 5.76
N VAL A 41 -9.98 2.57 5.75
CA VAL A 41 -9.21 1.99 4.65
C VAL A 41 -8.73 0.61 5.04
N TYR A 42 -9.10 -0.40 4.25
CA TYR A 42 -8.63 -1.77 4.39
C TYR A 42 -7.63 -2.05 3.29
N LEU A 43 -6.50 -2.67 3.61
CA LEU A 43 -5.46 -2.90 2.63
C LEU A 43 -4.57 -4.09 2.97
N GLY A 44 -3.76 -4.48 1.99
CA GLY A 44 -2.66 -5.40 2.19
C GLY A 44 -2.02 -5.86 0.87
N PRO A 45 -0.84 -6.48 0.95
CA PRO A 45 -0.26 -7.18 -0.19
C PRO A 45 -1.18 -8.31 -0.62
N ARG A 46 -1.17 -8.64 -1.92
CA ARG A 46 -1.97 -9.74 -2.46
C ARG A 46 -1.10 -10.97 -2.69
N LEU A 47 -0.75 -11.66 -1.61
CA LEU A 47 0.03 -12.88 -1.68
C LEU A 47 -0.85 -14.09 -2.00
N ALA A 48 -0.30 -15.05 -2.74
CA ALA A 48 -0.91 -16.35 -3.01
C ALA A 48 -1.14 -17.11 -1.69
N GLU A 49 -0.11 -17.12 -0.85
CA GLU A 49 -0.08 -17.76 0.45
C GLU A 49 0.59 -16.84 1.48
N ILE A 50 0.06 -16.84 2.70
CA ILE A 50 0.66 -16.15 3.85
C ILE A 50 1.18 -17.24 4.78
N SER A 51 2.45 -17.59 4.61
CA SER A 51 3.12 -18.62 5.44
C SER A 51 3.56 -18.09 6.80
N GLU A 52 3.74 -16.78 6.93
CA GLU A 52 4.23 -16.12 8.14
C GLU A 52 3.78 -14.67 8.16
N ILE A 53 3.40 -14.17 9.35
CA ILE A 53 3.27 -12.75 9.62
C ILE A 53 4.20 -12.42 10.78
N LYS A 54 4.95 -11.32 10.65
CA LYS A 54 5.68 -10.73 11.75
C LYS A 54 5.17 -9.32 12.03
N SER A 55 5.06 -8.98 13.30
CA SER A 55 4.81 -7.62 13.76
C SER A 55 5.99 -7.12 14.57
N GLY A 56 6.43 -5.88 14.34
CA GLY A 56 7.53 -5.30 15.08
C GLY A 56 7.59 -3.80 14.90
N LYS A 57 8.48 -3.15 15.66
CA LYS A 57 8.78 -1.73 15.53
C LYS A 57 9.95 -1.56 14.56
N ALA A 58 9.79 -0.74 13.53
CA ALA A 58 10.89 -0.33 12.66
C ALA A 58 11.64 0.84 13.28
N SER A 59 12.95 0.95 13.02
CA SER A 59 13.75 2.08 13.51
C SER A 59 13.64 3.27 12.54
N PRO A 60 13.25 4.47 12.99
CA PRO A 60 13.29 5.66 12.15
C PRO A 60 14.75 6.02 11.83
N ILE A 61 15.02 6.39 10.58
CA ILE A 61 16.35 6.88 10.15
C ILE A 61 16.31 8.27 9.52
N GLY A 62 15.13 8.88 9.46
CA GLY A 62 14.86 10.22 8.94
C GLY A 62 13.36 10.42 8.71
N ASP A 63 12.97 11.59 8.22
CA ASP A 63 11.57 11.90 7.94
C ASP A 63 10.99 10.93 6.92
N ASN A 64 9.95 10.19 7.31
CA ASN A 64 9.28 9.16 6.51
C ASN A 64 10.23 8.04 6.00
N GLN A 65 11.37 7.84 6.66
CA GLN A 65 12.33 6.78 6.34
C GLN A 65 12.45 5.79 7.49
N PHE A 66 12.29 4.52 7.17
CA PHE A 66 12.32 3.42 8.13
C PHE A 66 13.38 2.41 7.75
N ARG A 67 14.16 1.96 8.73
CA ARG A 67 15.00 0.77 8.60
C ARG A 67 14.22 -0.44 9.08
N VAL A 68 14.08 -1.42 8.20
CA VAL A 68 13.43 -2.71 8.49
C VAL A 68 14.49 -3.79 8.56
N GLN A 69 14.56 -4.49 9.70
CA GLN A 69 15.34 -5.71 9.82
C GLN A 69 14.40 -6.91 9.74
N TYR A 70 14.40 -7.62 8.60
CA TYR A 70 13.45 -8.72 8.35
C TYR A 70 13.60 -9.92 9.30
N SER A 71 14.75 -10.05 9.97
CA SER A 71 14.99 -11.04 11.02
C SER A 71 14.28 -10.71 12.33
N GLU A 72 13.98 -9.44 12.58
CA GLU A 72 13.36 -8.96 13.81
C GLU A 72 11.81 -8.99 13.71
N GLY A 73 11.15 -8.88 14.86
CA GLY A 73 9.69 -8.91 14.97
C GLY A 73 9.16 -10.19 15.63
N GLU A 74 7.98 -10.06 16.24
CA GLU A 74 7.25 -11.17 16.85
C GLU A 74 6.47 -11.91 15.76
N ARG A 75 6.68 -13.23 15.69
CA ARG A 75 5.97 -14.11 14.77
C ARG A 75 4.56 -14.35 15.27
N ILE A 76 3.59 -14.21 14.37
CA ILE A 76 2.18 -14.49 14.66
C ILE A 76 1.88 -15.91 14.17
N ASP A 77 1.74 -16.84 15.12
CA ASP A 77 1.51 -18.26 14.84
C ASP A 77 0.03 -18.67 14.82
N ASN A 78 -0.89 -17.72 15.05
CA ASN A 78 -2.32 -18.02 15.04
C ASN A 78 -2.83 -18.25 13.61
N PRO A 79 -3.31 -19.47 13.27
CA PRO A 79 -3.76 -19.80 11.91
C PRO A 79 -4.93 -18.94 11.42
N GLU A 80 -5.84 -18.53 12.31
CA GLU A 80 -6.96 -17.66 11.94
C GLU A 80 -6.47 -16.28 11.52
N LEU A 81 -5.50 -15.72 12.26
CA LEU A 81 -4.90 -14.42 11.96
C LEU A 81 -4.06 -14.47 10.67
N LEU A 82 -3.41 -15.60 10.37
CA LEU A 82 -2.72 -15.83 9.09
C LEU A 82 -3.69 -15.78 7.90
N THR A 83 -4.89 -16.35 8.02
CA THR A 83 -5.92 -16.29 6.95
C THR A 83 -6.62 -14.93 6.83
N GLN A 84 -6.60 -14.13 7.90
CA GLN A 84 -7.28 -12.85 7.99
C GLN A 84 -6.32 -11.65 8.04
N ALA A 85 -5.08 -11.81 7.59
CA ALA A 85 -4.02 -10.81 7.56
C ALA A 85 -4.46 -9.51 6.86
N LYS A 86 -5.18 -8.66 7.58
CA LYS A 86 -5.79 -7.44 7.08
C LYS A 86 -5.34 -6.32 8.00
N LEU A 87 -4.75 -5.30 7.39
CA LEU A 87 -4.51 -4.04 8.06
C LEU A 87 -5.70 -3.13 7.74
N SER A 88 -6.25 -2.47 8.76
CA SER A 88 -7.28 -1.46 8.54
C SER A 88 -7.00 -0.19 9.32
N PHE A 89 -7.01 0.94 8.63
CA PHE A 89 -6.91 2.29 9.19
C PHE A 89 -8.33 2.84 9.32
N HIS A 90 -8.81 3.00 10.54
CA HIS A 90 -10.18 3.46 10.77
C HIS A 90 -10.28 4.97 10.71
N GLY A 91 -11.47 5.45 10.35
CA GLY A 91 -11.81 6.88 10.37
C GLY A 91 -11.46 7.59 11.69
N SER A 92 -11.53 6.86 12.81
CA SER A 92 -11.26 7.35 14.17
C SER A 92 -9.79 7.42 14.57
N GLY A 93 -8.86 6.96 13.73
CA GLY A 93 -7.44 6.84 14.06
C GLY A 93 -7.05 5.52 14.74
N ILE A 94 -7.95 4.54 14.79
CA ILE A 94 -7.59 3.18 15.23
C ILE A 94 -7.05 2.39 14.05
N VAL A 95 -5.92 1.72 14.22
CA VAL A 95 -5.36 0.79 13.25
C VAL A 95 -5.48 -0.62 13.80
N ASN A 96 -6.23 -1.48 13.11
CA ASN A 96 -6.26 -2.91 13.42
C ASN A 96 -5.19 -3.62 12.62
N THR A 97 -4.30 -4.31 13.31
CA THR A 97 -3.23 -5.15 12.76
C THR A 97 -3.54 -6.61 13.06
N PRO A 98 -2.88 -7.56 12.37
CA PRO A 98 -2.94 -8.97 12.76
C PRO A 98 -2.48 -9.23 14.20
N GLY A 99 -1.61 -8.39 14.77
CA GLY A 99 -1.07 -8.55 16.14
C GLY A 99 -1.85 -7.79 17.23
N GLY A 100 -2.93 -7.08 16.88
CA GLY A 100 -3.69 -6.27 17.84
C GLY A 100 -4.03 -4.88 17.29
N ARG A 101 -4.22 -3.91 18.20
CA ARG A 101 -4.62 -2.54 17.86
C ARG A 101 -3.53 -1.54 18.22
N THR A 102 -3.38 -0.53 17.38
CA THR A 102 -2.51 0.64 17.60
C THR A 102 -3.26 1.90 17.17
N SER A 103 -2.83 3.08 17.59
CA SER A 103 -3.35 4.34 17.07
C SER A 103 -2.53 4.83 15.89
N GLY A 104 -3.18 5.60 15.02
CA GLY A 104 -2.56 6.30 13.90
C GLY A 104 -3.40 7.51 13.53
N GLU A 105 -3.21 7.98 12.31
CA GLU A 105 -3.81 9.22 11.85
C GLU A 105 -5.34 9.16 11.77
N LYS A 106 -5.98 10.21 12.28
CA LYS A 106 -7.45 10.33 12.27
C LYS A 106 -7.93 10.74 10.89
N ILE A 107 -8.28 9.75 10.09
CA ILE A 107 -8.70 9.97 8.70
C ILE A 107 -9.84 10.98 8.62
N ARG A 108 -10.84 10.94 9.53
CA ARG A 108 -12.02 11.83 9.50
C ARG A 108 -11.72 13.32 9.68
N SER A 109 -10.55 13.67 10.22
CA SER A 109 -10.13 15.04 10.49
C SER A 109 -8.90 15.45 9.68
N LEU A 110 -8.63 14.77 8.56
CA LEU A 110 -7.52 15.12 7.69
C LEU A 110 -7.73 16.50 7.08
N ASN A 111 -6.73 17.35 7.22
CA ASN A 111 -6.64 18.62 6.51
C ASN A 111 -5.63 18.55 5.37
N ASP A 112 -4.62 17.69 5.48
CA ASP A 112 -3.53 17.60 4.52
C ASP A 112 -3.37 16.16 4.00
N GLN A 113 -2.49 16.02 3.03
CA GLN A 113 -2.07 14.72 2.51
C GLN A 113 -1.16 14.01 3.51
N VAL A 114 -1.51 12.78 3.86
CA VAL A 114 -0.85 11.97 4.89
C VAL A 114 -0.45 10.62 4.33
N LEU A 115 0.74 10.15 4.69
CA LEU A 115 1.20 8.80 4.38
C LEU A 115 0.55 7.81 5.34
N LEU A 116 -0.32 6.92 4.84
CA LEU A 116 -0.89 5.84 5.66
C LEU A 116 0.12 4.71 5.88
N CYS A 117 0.75 4.25 4.81
CA CYS A 117 1.69 3.15 4.89
C CYS A 117 2.68 3.11 3.72
N VAL A 118 3.84 2.54 3.97
CA VAL A 118 4.79 2.08 2.96
C VAL A 118 4.62 0.56 2.81
N THR A 119 4.62 0.06 1.58
CA THR A 119 4.63 -1.37 1.31
C THR A 119 5.89 -1.75 0.54
N THR A 120 6.57 -2.81 0.96
CA THR A 120 7.63 -3.45 0.19
C THR A 120 7.08 -4.73 -0.43
N PHE A 121 7.54 -5.06 -1.63
CA PHE A 121 7.10 -6.25 -2.33
C PHE A 121 8.25 -7.24 -2.44
N ARG A 122 7.98 -8.52 -2.12
CA ARG A 122 8.84 -9.62 -2.58
C ARG A 122 8.87 -9.60 -4.12
N HIS A 123 9.82 -10.30 -4.70
CA HIS A 123 9.89 -10.50 -6.15
C HIS A 123 8.55 -10.96 -6.76
N LEU A 124 8.20 -10.40 -7.92
CA LEU A 124 6.87 -10.56 -8.56
C LEU A 124 6.50 -12.01 -8.91
N SER A 125 7.48 -12.91 -8.99
CA SER A 125 7.25 -14.35 -9.17
C SER A 125 6.51 -15.02 -8.01
N HIS A 126 6.43 -14.39 -6.85
CA HIS A 126 5.74 -14.93 -5.66
C HIS A 126 4.26 -14.50 -5.57
N PHE A 127 3.77 -13.70 -6.52
CA PHE A 127 2.38 -13.26 -6.58
C PHE A 127 1.57 -14.14 -7.53
N ASP A 128 0.27 -14.24 -7.27
CA ASP A 128 -0.69 -14.95 -8.12
C ASP A 128 -0.49 -14.57 -9.60
N VAL A 129 -0.61 -15.55 -10.49
CA VAL A 129 -0.73 -15.30 -11.93
C VAL A 129 -2.22 -15.04 -12.19
N ILE A 130 -2.54 -13.98 -12.92
CA ILE A 130 -3.85 -13.87 -13.57
C ILE A 130 -3.65 -13.61 -15.06
N ASP A 131 -4.49 -14.24 -15.87
CA ASP A 131 -4.53 -14.01 -17.30
C ASP A 131 -5.38 -12.78 -17.65
N GLU A 132 -5.29 -12.30 -18.89
CA GLU A 132 -6.02 -11.12 -19.36
C GLU A 132 -7.55 -11.28 -19.23
N THR A 133 -8.05 -12.50 -19.37
CA THR A 133 -9.48 -12.84 -19.21
C THR A 133 -9.95 -12.81 -17.75
N GLU A 134 -9.04 -12.86 -16.78
CA GLU A 134 -9.33 -12.86 -15.35
C GLU A 134 -9.23 -11.45 -14.72
N ILE A 135 -8.82 -10.46 -15.51
CA ILE A 135 -8.81 -9.06 -15.11
C ILE A 135 -10.25 -8.63 -14.83
N LYS A 136 -10.49 -8.16 -13.60
CA LYS A 136 -11.79 -7.67 -13.15
C LYS A 136 -11.89 -6.18 -13.41
N GLY A 137 -13.11 -5.64 -13.54
CA GLY A 137 -13.33 -4.21 -13.74
C GLY A 137 -12.87 -3.30 -12.57
N ARG A 138 -12.42 -3.86 -11.45
CA ARG A 138 -11.83 -3.15 -10.31
C ARG A 138 -10.31 -3.34 -10.20
N ASP A 139 -9.72 -4.01 -11.18
CA ASP A 139 -8.28 -4.14 -11.32
C ASP A 139 -7.75 -2.89 -12.00
N VAL A 140 -6.66 -2.38 -11.45
CA VAL A 140 -5.94 -1.22 -11.95
C VAL A 140 -4.62 -1.73 -12.48
N CYS A 141 -4.57 -1.93 -13.79
CA CYS A 141 -3.39 -2.36 -14.51
C CYS A 141 -2.42 -1.19 -14.65
N LEU A 142 -1.31 -1.25 -13.91
CA LEU A 142 -0.24 -0.27 -13.97
C LEU A 142 0.88 -0.81 -14.86
N ASN A 143 1.28 -0.02 -15.86
CA ASN A 143 2.37 -0.37 -16.77
C ASN A 143 3.72 -0.07 -16.13
N CYS A 144 4.16 -0.97 -15.26
CA CYS A 144 5.45 -0.89 -14.61
C CYS A 144 6.55 -1.56 -15.48
N PRO A 145 7.62 -0.84 -15.88
CA PRO A 145 8.68 -1.38 -16.73
C PRO A 145 9.68 -2.21 -15.92
N ILE A 146 9.29 -3.40 -15.45
CA ILE A 146 10.01 -4.18 -14.42
C ILE A 146 11.53 -4.27 -14.66
N ASP A 147 12.31 -3.84 -13.66
CA ASP A 147 13.76 -4.02 -13.58
C ASP A 147 14.08 -5.07 -12.50
N GLU A 148 14.62 -6.22 -12.91
CA GLU A 148 14.93 -7.34 -12.02
C GLU A 148 16.01 -7.00 -10.97
N SER A 149 16.83 -5.98 -11.24
CA SER A 149 17.88 -5.52 -10.32
C SER A 149 17.38 -4.54 -9.25
N ARG A 150 16.13 -4.07 -9.37
CA ARG A 150 15.56 -3.02 -8.52
C ARG A 150 14.22 -3.45 -7.92
N PRO A 151 14.12 -3.64 -6.60
CA PRO A 151 12.86 -4.00 -5.98
C PRO A 151 11.81 -2.91 -6.11
N LEU A 152 10.56 -3.32 -6.24
CA LEU A 152 9.42 -2.43 -6.13
C LEU A 152 9.06 -2.15 -4.68
N TRP A 153 8.64 -0.92 -4.43
CA TRP A 153 7.96 -0.52 -3.21
C TRP A 153 6.82 0.43 -3.57
N GLY A 154 5.87 0.56 -2.65
CA GLY A 154 4.76 1.48 -2.82
C GLY A 154 4.47 2.26 -1.56
N GLN A 155 3.72 3.34 -1.73
CA GLN A 155 3.15 4.12 -0.65
C GLN A 155 1.66 4.27 -0.87
N LEU A 156 0.90 4.20 0.21
CA LEU A 156 -0.50 4.60 0.21
C LEU A 156 -0.64 5.92 0.97
N TRP A 157 -1.03 6.95 0.25
CA TRP A 157 -1.33 8.27 0.79
C TRP A 157 -2.84 8.49 0.81
N ILE A 158 -3.28 9.35 1.71
CA ILE A 158 -4.67 9.76 1.85
C ILE A 158 -4.74 11.28 1.98
N ALA A 159 -5.69 11.91 1.33
CA ALA A 159 -5.89 13.35 1.41
C ALA A 159 -7.36 13.71 1.24
N PRO A 160 -7.85 14.83 1.80
CA PRO A 160 -9.01 15.51 1.27
C PRO A 160 -8.77 15.80 -0.21
N SER A 161 -9.76 15.60 -1.08
CA SER A 161 -9.56 15.77 -2.53
C SER A 161 -9.21 17.21 -2.96
N THR A 162 -9.30 18.19 -2.05
CA THR A 162 -8.85 19.57 -2.27
C THR A 162 -7.34 19.76 -2.08
N ASN A 163 -6.68 18.85 -1.36
CA ASN A 163 -5.27 18.96 -0.95
C ASN A 163 -4.41 17.78 -1.44
N GLU A 164 -4.92 16.98 -2.39
CA GLU A 164 -4.13 15.95 -3.06
C GLU A 164 -3.05 16.58 -3.95
N HIS A 165 -1.86 15.98 -3.96
CA HIS A 165 -0.77 16.36 -4.84
C HIS A 165 0.11 15.14 -5.18
N PRO A 166 0.73 15.11 -6.36
CA PRO A 166 1.71 14.08 -6.70
C PRO A 166 2.84 14.04 -5.68
N VAL A 167 3.21 12.83 -5.28
CA VAL A 167 4.40 12.61 -4.45
C VAL A 167 5.58 12.46 -5.41
N LEU A 168 6.60 13.26 -5.18
CA LEU A 168 7.77 13.35 -6.04
C LEU A 168 9.00 12.82 -5.31
N HIS A 169 9.44 11.63 -5.67
CA HIS A 169 10.70 11.07 -5.19
C HIS A 169 11.85 11.57 -6.06
N ASN A 170 12.50 12.64 -5.62
CA ASN A 170 13.57 13.33 -6.37
C ASN A 170 14.98 12.74 -6.12
N SER A 171 15.06 11.47 -5.75
CA SER A 171 16.35 10.78 -5.60
C SER A 171 16.85 10.31 -6.96
N GLU A 172 18.15 10.43 -7.23
CA GLU A 172 18.80 9.82 -8.40
C GLU A 172 18.54 8.31 -8.48
N ALA A 173 18.26 7.67 -7.34
CA ALA A 173 17.94 6.25 -7.29
C ALA A 173 16.53 5.91 -7.81
N VAL A 174 15.60 6.87 -7.81
CA VAL A 174 14.22 6.66 -8.29
C VAL A 174 14.12 7.13 -9.73
N THR A 175 14.29 6.18 -10.66
CA THR A 175 14.30 6.45 -12.10
C THR A 175 12.91 6.40 -12.74
N TRP A 176 11.92 5.86 -12.02
CA TRP A 176 10.55 5.69 -12.49
C TRP A 176 9.56 5.68 -11.31
N GLN A 177 8.40 6.30 -11.50
CA GLN A 177 7.29 6.26 -10.54
C GLN A 177 5.91 6.44 -11.18
N ILE A 178 4.89 5.83 -10.59
CA ILE A 178 3.46 6.09 -10.86
C ILE A 178 2.82 6.65 -9.59
N ASN A 179 2.02 7.70 -9.74
CA ASN A 179 1.12 8.24 -8.73
C ASN A 179 -0.33 7.97 -9.16
N ALA A 180 -0.90 6.83 -8.78
CA ALA A 180 -2.28 6.49 -9.12
C ALA A 180 -3.27 7.10 -8.11
N PHE A 181 -4.15 7.98 -8.58
CA PHE A 181 -5.14 8.68 -7.75
C PHE A 181 -6.51 8.00 -7.83
N PHE A 182 -7.13 7.78 -6.68
CA PHE A 182 -8.45 7.19 -6.52
C PHE A 182 -9.34 8.17 -5.78
N ARG A 183 -10.18 8.91 -6.52
CA ARG A 183 -11.02 9.97 -5.95
C ARG A 183 -12.40 9.43 -5.62
N TYR A 184 -12.78 9.53 -4.35
CA TYR A 184 -14.04 9.05 -3.81
C TYR A 184 -14.96 10.21 -3.44
N GLN A 185 -16.26 9.97 -3.57
CA GLN A 185 -17.32 10.88 -3.11
C GLN A 185 -18.23 10.19 -2.10
N GLY A 186 -18.93 10.98 -1.29
CA GLY A 186 -19.90 10.49 -0.31
C GLY A 186 -19.29 9.88 0.95
N VAL A 187 -17.99 10.12 1.21
CA VAL A 187 -17.34 9.67 2.45
C VAL A 187 -17.96 10.41 3.63
N GLN A 188 -18.26 9.70 4.71
CA GLN A 188 -18.79 10.31 5.92
C GLN A 188 -17.81 11.35 6.47
N GLU A 189 -18.35 12.47 6.97
CA GLU A 189 -17.61 13.64 7.51
C GLU A 189 -16.79 14.41 6.47
N ILE A 190 -15.92 13.76 5.68
CA ILE A 190 -15.01 14.42 4.72
C ILE A 190 -15.64 14.70 3.35
N LYS A 191 -16.69 13.97 2.97
CA LYS A 191 -17.41 14.05 1.68
C LYS A 191 -16.59 13.66 0.45
N LYS A 192 -15.39 14.21 0.26
CA LYS A 192 -14.49 13.93 -0.88
C LYS A 192 -13.10 13.59 -0.38
N LEU A 193 -12.67 12.37 -0.66
CA LEU A 193 -11.40 11.84 -0.17
C LEU A 193 -10.66 11.20 -1.34
N THR A 194 -9.36 11.32 -1.34
CA THR A 194 -8.50 10.70 -2.35
C THR A 194 -7.54 9.74 -1.66
N ILE A 195 -7.48 8.51 -2.19
CA ILE A 195 -6.40 7.58 -1.92
C ILE A 195 -5.42 7.69 -3.08
N GLN A 196 -4.14 7.81 -2.79
CA GLN A 196 -3.08 7.82 -3.79
C GLN A 196 -2.16 6.64 -3.55
N PHE A 197 -2.02 5.77 -4.55
CA PHE A 197 -1.05 4.70 -4.54
C PHE A 197 0.16 5.10 -5.38
N VAL A 198 1.31 5.24 -4.72
CA VAL A 198 2.58 5.48 -5.38
C VAL A 198 3.28 4.14 -5.57
N LEU A 199 3.77 3.86 -6.77
CA LEU A 199 4.61 2.70 -7.07
C LEU A 199 5.92 3.19 -7.68
N ALA A 200 7.05 2.74 -7.16
CA ALA A 200 8.37 3.18 -7.61
C ALA A 200 9.43 2.08 -7.48
N TYR A 201 10.58 2.31 -8.12
CA TYR A 201 11.78 1.51 -7.89
C TYR A 201 12.50 1.91 -6.62
N GLY A 202 13.06 0.91 -5.95
CA GLY A 202 14.10 1.09 -4.95
C GLY A 202 15.47 1.33 -5.58
N VAL A 203 16.47 1.46 -4.70
CA VAL A 203 17.88 1.37 -5.08
C VAL A 203 18.17 -0.02 -5.66
N GLU A 204 19.20 -0.12 -6.51
CA GLU A 204 19.68 -1.40 -7.01
C GLU A 204 20.07 -2.32 -5.85
N GLY A 205 19.62 -3.58 -5.91
CA GLY A 205 19.89 -4.56 -4.86
C GLY A 205 18.91 -5.73 -4.84
N SER A 206 19.09 -6.57 -3.82
CA SER A 206 18.26 -7.76 -3.64
C SER A 206 16.81 -7.41 -3.36
N TRP A 207 15.90 -8.21 -3.92
CA TRP A 207 14.48 -8.12 -3.59
C TRP A 207 14.23 -8.47 -2.11
N PRO A 208 13.28 -7.79 -1.45
CA PRO A 208 12.86 -8.13 -0.10
C PRO A 208 12.53 -9.62 0.03
N PRO A 209 13.00 -10.29 1.09
CA PRO A 209 12.67 -11.68 1.33
C PRO A 209 11.20 -11.84 1.73
N TYR A 210 10.45 -10.78 2.02
CA TYR A 210 9.01 -10.81 2.33
C TYR A 210 8.37 -9.53 1.82
N SER A 211 7.06 -9.57 1.56
CA SER A 211 6.29 -8.33 1.41
C SER A 211 5.92 -7.82 2.80
N SER A 212 6.00 -6.52 3.02
CA SER A 212 5.73 -5.92 4.33
C SER A 212 4.94 -4.64 4.19
N VAL A 213 4.05 -4.36 5.12
CA VAL A 213 3.37 -3.06 5.25
C VAL A 213 3.88 -2.39 6.52
N LEU A 214 4.39 -1.17 6.36
CA LEU A 214 5.02 -0.35 7.40
C LEU A 214 4.17 0.91 7.56
N PHE A 215 3.90 1.30 8.79
CA PHE A 215 3.17 2.52 9.09
C PHE A 215 3.62 3.05 10.46
N VAL A 216 3.40 4.34 10.68
CA VAL A 216 3.62 4.95 11.99
C VAL A 216 2.40 4.66 12.85
N GLY A 217 2.62 4.02 13.99
CA GLY A 217 1.58 3.77 14.99
C GLY A 217 2.08 4.10 16.38
N GLU A 218 1.16 4.48 17.26
CA GLU A 218 1.43 4.71 18.67
C GLU A 218 0.76 3.63 19.53
N ASP A 219 1.36 3.31 20.67
CA ASP A 219 0.78 2.33 21.59
C ASP A 219 -0.52 2.92 22.19
N ILE A 220 -1.62 2.16 22.16
CA ILE A 220 -2.88 2.58 22.77
C ILE A 220 -2.73 2.42 24.29
N GLN A 221 -2.81 3.54 25.02
CA GLN A 221 -2.85 3.56 26.49
C GLN A 221 -4.17 3.00 27.05
#